data_AF-A0A932G6S3-F1
#
_entry.id   AF-A0A932G6S3-F1
#
_cell.length_a   1.000
_cell.length_b   1.000
_cell.length_c   1.000
_cell.angle_alpha   90.00
_cell.angle_beta   90.00
_cell.angle_gamma   90.00
#
_symmetry.space_group_name_H-M   'P 1'
#
loop_
_entity.id
_entity.type
_entity.pdbx_description
1 polymer ?
#
loop_
_entity_poly.entity_id
_entity_poly.type
_entity_poly.pdbx_seq_one_letter_code
_entity_poly.pdbx_strand_id
1 'polypeptide(L)'
;MSAPPAPSAPRSPEAPGAPGASGPPSAAAAPSAPSAPKAAEDDAKKEQRLSGKHWQKITNDKWPESDKVEDLSDEFRPKAQAFIAMLAANKINVEVSSTKRPAERAYLYHYCLEVAAGRTKPADVPKLATVDIEWDHDDEEKSKSAAKEMADAFGLVGVAAYPSNHSGGNAIDMKMNFSANTKDGKNTITYKVQPTDKDSVSRDLKVDDEAIIGVPAKGKAISDIADRELSKAGKDFGAIRAIKNDIVHWSLNGG
;
A
#
# COMPACT_ATOMS: atom_id res chain seq x y z
N MET A 1 41.05 45.73 46.42
CA MET A 1 41.15 45.82 47.89
C MET A 1 40.35 47.04 48.33
N SER A 2 39.64 46.91 49.46
CA SER A 2 38.70 47.87 50.11
C SER A 2 39.16 49.34 50.07
N ALA A 3 38.35 50.39 50.21
CA ALA A 3 37.12 50.60 51.00
C ALA A 3 36.42 51.92 50.54
N PRO A 4 35.54 52.59 51.32
CA PRO A 4 34.14 52.89 51.02
C PRO A 4 33.89 54.38 50.66
N PRO A 5 32.62 54.81 50.56
CA PRO A 5 32.26 55.99 51.36
C PRO A 5 30.87 55.92 52.03
N ALA A 6 30.83 56.40 53.27
CA ALA A 6 29.68 57.08 53.88
C ALA A 6 29.98 58.61 53.81
N PRO A 7 29.04 59.57 53.89
CA PRO A 7 28.07 59.70 54.98
C PRO A 7 26.69 60.33 54.63
N SER A 8 25.86 60.43 55.66
CA SER A 8 24.46 60.84 55.75
C SER A 8 24.14 62.34 55.53
N ALA A 9 22.94 62.58 54.95
CA ALA A 9 21.90 63.63 55.09
C ALA A 9 22.19 65.02 55.69
N PRO A 10 21.42 66.07 55.28
CA PRO A 10 20.27 66.45 56.12
C PRO A 10 19.00 67.00 55.41
N ARG A 11 17.85 66.65 56.01
CA ARG A 11 16.63 67.41 56.40
C ARG A 11 16.01 68.52 55.51
N SER A 12 14.78 68.22 55.04
CA SER A 12 13.44 68.88 55.14
C SER A 12 13.31 70.42 55.33
N PRO A 13 12.21 71.06 54.83
CA PRO A 13 10.91 71.00 55.53
C PRO A 13 9.62 70.87 54.68
N GLU A 14 8.65 70.20 55.33
CA GLU A 14 7.17 70.35 55.33
C GLU A 14 6.63 71.74 54.92
N ALA A 15 5.44 71.89 54.30
CA ALA A 15 4.08 71.54 54.78
C ALA A 15 3.01 71.85 53.67
N PRO A 16 1.68 71.88 53.92
CA PRO A 16 0.76 70.84 54.41
C PRO A 16 -0.58 70.71 53.61
N GLY A 17 -1.32 69.61 53.87
CA GLY A 17 -2.79 69.48 53.76
C GLY A 17 -3.36 69.14 52.37
N ALA A 18 -4.40 68.32 52.18
CA ALA A 18 -5.32 67.58 53.04
C ALA A 18 -6.02 66.48 52.16
N PRO A 19 -7.13 65.81 52.53
CA PRO A 19 -7.16 64.35 52.63
C PRO A 19 -8.06 63.63 51.60
N GLY A 20 -7.83 62.32 51.47
CA GLY A 20 -8.89 61.33 51.22
C GLY A 20 -9.16 60.96 49.76
N ALA A 21 -8.76 59.76 49.36
CA ALA A 21 -9.54 58.91 48.46
C ALA A 21 -9.05 57.47 48.55
N SER A 22 -9.98 56.59 48.94
CA SER A 22 -9.84 55.14 49.04
C SER A 22 -9.35 54.53 47.73
N GLY A 23 -8.37 53.63 47.83
CA GLY A 23 -7.88 52.86 46.68
C GLY A 23 -8.95 51.92 46.10
N PRO A 24 -8.96 51.71 44.77
CA PRO A 24 -9.84 50.71 44.17
C PRO A 24 -9.34 49.28 44.46
N PRO A 25 -10.26 48.29 44.54
CA PRO A 25 -9.95 46.91 44.87
C PRO A 25 -9.26 46.16 43.73
N SER A 26 -8.44 45.19 44.14
CA SER A 26 -7.79 44.16 43.33
C SER A 26 -8.72 43.55 42.29
N ALA A 27 -8.36 43.66 41.01
CA ALA A 27 -9.05 42.96 39.93
C ALA A 27 -8.85 41.45 40.09
N ALA A 28 -9.97 40.73 40.24
CA ALA A 28 -10.01 39.27 40.14
C ALA A 28 -9.67 38.86 38.70
N ALA A 29 -8.79 37.87 38.56
CA ALA A 29 -8.48 37.25 37.27
C ALA A 29 -9.74 36.58 36.70
N ALA A 30 -10.13 36.99 35.50
CA ALA A 30 -11.18 36.33 34.73
C ALA A 30 -10.72 34.91 34.31
N PRO A 31 -11.62 33.91 34.26
CA PRO A 31 -11.28 32.61 33.70
C PRO A 31 -11.01 32.74 32.20
N SER A 32 -9.84 32.28 31.77
CA SER A 32 -9.46 32.21 30.35
C SER A 32 -10.48 31.40 29.56
N ALA A 33 -10.97 31.94 28.45
CA ALA A 33 -11.83 31.25 27.50
C ALA A 33 -11.18 29.96 26.95
N PRO A 34 -11.95 28.89 26.63
CA PRO A 34 -11.38 27.63 26.18
C PRO A 34 -10.75 27.73 24.78
N SER A 35 -9.61 27.05 24.61
CA SER A 35 -8.82 26.88 23.38
C SER A 35 -9.53 26.03 22.29
N ALA A 36 -10.77 26.36 21.96
CA ALA A 36 -11.62 25.60 21.03
C ALA A 36 -11.08 25.39 19.60
N PRO A 37 -10.38 26.34 18.92
CA PRO A 37 -9.96 26.13 17.54
C PRO A 37 -8.84 25.09 17.39
N LYS A 38 -7.97 24.96 18.41
CA LYS A 38 -6.85 24.01 18.36
C LYS A 38 -7.27 22.56 18.57
N ALA A 39 -8.23 22.33 19.48
CA ALA A 39 -8.74 20.99 19.75
C ALA A 39 -9.51 20.42 18.53
N ALA A 40 -10.35 21.23 17.88
CA ALA A 40 -11.08 20.80 16.68
C ALA A 40 -10.16 20.49 15.48
N GLU A 41 -9.05 21.23 15.33
CA GLU A 41 -8.04 20.94 14.32
C GLU A 41 -7.27 19.64 14.60
N ASP A 42 -6.96 19.37 15.87
CA ASP A 42 -6.26 18.14 16.28
C ASP A 42 -7.17 16.91 16.14
N ASP A 43 -8.47 17.03 16.44
CA ASP A 43 -9.47 15.97 16.23
C ASP A 43 -9.68 15.68 14.73
N ALA A 44 -9.78 16.72 13.89
CA ALA A 44 -9.90 16.54 12.44
C ALA A 44 -8.66 15.87 11.83
N LYS A 45 -7.46 16.16 12.36
CA LYS A 45 -6.23 15.44 11.98
C LYS A 45 -6.24 14.00 12.46
N LYS A 46 -6.80 13.71 13.65
CA LYS A 46 -6.99 12.33 14.14
C LYS A 46 -7.93 11.56 13.22
N GLU A 47 -9.06 12.14 12.84
CA GLU A 47 -10.04 11.50 11.93
C GLU A 47 -9.46 11.19 10.55
N GLN A 48 -8.58 12.05 10.01
CA GLN A 48 -7.89 11.78 8.74
C GLN A 48 -6.93 10.58 8.81
N ARG A 49 -6.36 10.33 10.00
CA ARG A 49 -5.43 9.22 10.24
C ARG A 49 -6.14 7.91 10.46
N LEU A 50 -7.36 7.92 11.01
CA LEU A 50 -8.16 6.72 11.20
C LEU A 50 -8.33 5.94 9.88
N SER A 51 -8.25 4.62 9.96
CA SER A 51 -8.52 3.73 8.83
C SER A 51 -9.93 3.98 8.26
N GLY A 52 -10.11 3.72 6.96
CA GLY A 52 -11.39 3.96 6.29
C GLY A 52 -11.25 4.18 4.79
N LYS A 53 -12.39 4.30 4.10
CA LYS A 53 -12.44 4.43 2.63
C LYS A 53 -11.61 5.58 2.05
N HIS A 54 -11.42 6.68 2.79
CA HIS A 54 -10.65 7.84 2.33
C HIS A 54 -9.17 7.53 2.08
N TRP A 55 -8.63 6.51 2.74
CA TRP A 55 -7.27 6.04 2.51
C TRP A 55 -7.05 5.53 1.09
N GLN A 56 -8.09 5.13 0.35
CA GLN A 56 -7.96 4.77 -1.05
C GLN A 56 -7.34 5.91 -1.87
N LYS A 57 -7.88 7.13 -1.70
CA LYS A 57 -7.38 8.32 -2.40
C LYS A 57 -5.95 8.65 -1.96
N ILE A 58 -5.69 8.65 -0.65
CA ILE A 58 -4.34 8.92 -0.10
C ILE A 58 -3.32 7.94 -0.68
N THR A 59 -3.69 6.66 -0.76
CA THR A 59 -2.81 5.61 -1.27
C THR A 59 -2.54 5.78 -2.75
N ASN A 60 -3.56 6.07 -3.56
CA ASN A 60 -3.37 6.27 -5.00
C ASN A 60 -2.54 7.52 -5.31
N ASP A 61 -2.68 8.58 -4.50
CA ASP A 61 -1.94 9.83 -4.68
C ASP A 61 -0.47 9.70 -4.23
N LYS A 62 -0.21 9.02 -3.11
CA LYS A 62 1.14 8.93 -2.53
C LYS A 62 1.95 7.71 -2.98
N TRP A 63 1.27 6.59 -3.19
CA TRP A 63 1.88 5.27 -3.42
C TRP A 63 1.17 4.56 -4.58
N PRO A 64 1.18 5.15 -5.79
CA PRO A 64 0.56 4.54 -6.96
C PRO A 64 1.19 3.17 -7.25
N GLU A 65 0.34 2.23 -7.66
CA GLU A 65 0.80 0.96 -8.21
C GLU A 65 1.30 1.16 -9.64
N SER A 66 2.35 0.44 -10.03
CA SER A 66 2.83 0.45 -11.41
C SER A 66 2.26 -0.73 -12.20
N ASP A 67 2.03 -0.52 -13.48
CA ASP A 67 1.71 -1.51 -14.51
C ASP A 67 2.84 -1.66 -15.56
N LYS A 68 3.99 -1.02 -15.33
CA LYS A 68 5.11 -0.96 -16.27
C LYS A 68 6.11 -2.07 -16.02
N VAL A 69 6.40 -2.84 -17.06
CA VAL A 69 7.42 -3.91 -17.00
C VAL A 69 8.79 -3.36 -16.59
N GLU A 70 9.08 -2.10 -16.92
CA GLU A 70 10.31 -1.40 -16.58
C GLU A 70 10.50 -1.21 -15.07
N ASP A 71 9.43 -1.23 -14.27
CA ASP A 71 9.50 -1.07 -12.81
C ASP A 71 9.76 -2.39 -12.07
N LEU A 72 9.82 -3.52 -12.79
CA LEU A 72 10.28 -4.80 -12.24
C LEU A 72 11.75 -4.73 -11.82
N SER A 73 12.15 -5.59 -10.88
CA SER A 73 13.54 -5.69 -10.41
C SER A 73 14.50 -6.03 -11.54
N ASP A 74 15.77 -5.65 -11.42
CA ASP A 74 16.79 -5.93 -12.43
C ASP A 74 16.97 -7.43 -12.69
N GLU A 75 16.66 -8.27 -11.69
CA GLU A 75 16.71 -9.72 -11.83
C GLU A 75 15.48 -10.28 -12.57
N PHE A 76 14.29 -9.76 -12.31
CA PHE A 76 13.04 -10.32 -12.86
C PHE A 76 12.64 -9.70 -14.20
N ARG A 77 12.91 -8.41 -14.40
CA ARG A 77 12.58 -7.66 -15.62
C ARG A 77 13.02 -8.37 -16.93
N PRO A 78 14.28 -8.77 -17.12
CA PRO A 78 14.69 -9.41 -18.38
C PRO A 78 13.98 -10.76 -18.61
N LYS A 79 13.69 -11.51 -17.54
CA LYS A 79 12.96 -12.79 -17.58
C LYS A 79 11.51 -12.58 -18.02
N ALA A 80 10.82 -11.62 -17.42
CA ALA A 80 9.46 -11.23 -17.78
C ALA A 80 9.38 -10.70 -19.22
N GLN A 81 10.31 -9.84 -19.63
CA GLN A 81 10.39 -9.33 -21.02
C GLN A 81 10.57 -10.46 -22.04
N ALA A 82 11.46 -11.42 -21.78
CA ALA A 82 11.67 -12.56 -22.66
C ALA A 82 10.41 -13.44 -22.76
N PHE A 83 9.72 -13.67 -21.64
CA PHE A 83 8.46 -14.42 -21.63
C PHE A 83 7.35 -13.71 -22.41
N ILE A 84 7.15 -12.40 -22.19
CA ILE A 84 6.17 -11.59 -22.93
C ILE A 84 6.48 -11.57 -24.43
N ALA A 85 7.75 -11.43 -24.80
CA ALA A 85 8.18 -11.49 -26.20
C ALA A 85 7.88 -12.86 -26.84
N MET A 86 8.06 -13.95 -26.11
CA MET A 86 7.69 -15.30 -26.58
C MET A 86 6.18 -15.43 -26.79
N LEU A 87 5.35 -14.91 -25.88
CA LEU A 87 3.90 -14.89 -26.02
C LEU A 87 3.48 -14.09 -27.27
N ALA A 88 4.05 -12.91 -27.46
CA ALA A 88 3.78 -12.06 -28.61
C ALA A 88 4.19 -12.74 -29.94
N ALA A 89 5.34 -13.42 -29.99
CA ALA A 89 5.77 -14.19 -31.15
C ALA A 89 4.80 -15.33 -31.50
N ASN A 90 4.06 -15.83 -30.51
CA ASN A 90 3.01 -16.82 -30.67
C ASN A 90 1.61 -16.19 -30.83
N LYS A 91 1.51 -14.87 -31.11
CA LYS A 91 0.25 -14.14 -31.29
C LYS A 91 -0.66 -14.12 -30.05
N ILE A 92 -0.07 -14.24 -28.87
CA ILE A 92 -0.76 -14.07 -27.59
C ILE A 92 -0.45 -12.65 -27.11
N ASN A 93 -1.48 -11.81 -27.03
CA ASN A 93 -1.32 -10.45 -26.52
C ASN A 93 -1.43 -10.46 -25.00
N VAL A 94 -0.61 -9.64 -24.34
CA VAL A 94 -0.55 -9.54 -22.87
C VAL A 94 -1.01 -8.15 -22.45
N GLU A 95 -1.88 -8.10 -21.45
CA GLU A 95 -2.23 -6.90 -20.70
C GLU A 95 -1.64 -7.03 -19.29
N VAL A 96 -0.74 -6.10 -18.94
CA VAL A 96 -0.12 -6.04 -17.62
C VAL A 96 -1.03 -5.21 -16.71
N SER A 97 -1.49 -5.80 -15.61
CA SER A 97 -2.35 -5.11 -14.65
C SER A 97 -1.62 -4.63 -13.40
N SER A 98 -0.47 -5.23 -13.07
CA SER A 98 0.33 -4.84 -11.90
C SER A 98 1.77 -5.32 -12.03
N THR A 99 2.72 -4.51 -11.55
CA THR A 99 4.15 -4.82 -11.45
C THR A 99 4.65 -4.43 -10.07
N LYS A 100 5.22 -3.23 -9.92
CA LYS A 100 5.74 -2.74 -8.65
C LYS A 100 4.61 -2.16 -7.80
N ARG A 101 4.44 -2.73 -6.60
CA ARG A 101 3.51 -2.23 -5.57
C ARG A 101 4.32 -1.65 -4.40
N PRO A 102 4.32 -0.33 -4.17
CA PRO A 102 5.03 0.27 -3.04
C PRO A 102 4.71 -0.46 -1.72
N ALA A 103 5.71 -0.55 -0.82
CA ALA A 103 5.58 -1.30 0.43
C ALA A 103 4.43 -0.76 1.30
N GLU A 104 4.19 0.55 1.25
CA GLU A 104 3.10 1.23 1.93
C GLU A 104 1.73 0.77 1.43
N ARG A 105 1.57 0.64 0.11
CA ARG A 105 0.33 0.13 -0.48
C ARG A 105 0.10 -1.34 -0.11
N ALA A 106 1.16 -2.16 -0.16
CA ALA A 106 1.08 -3.57 0.24
C ALA A 106 0.73 -3.71 1.74
N TYR A 107 1.32 -2.87 2.59
CA TYR A 107 1.02 -2.78 4.02
C TYR A 107 -0.46 -2.47 4.26
N LEU A 108 -0.98 -1.43 3.60
CA LEU A 108 -2.38 -1.02 3.72
C LEU A 108 -3.34 -2.13 3.24
N TYR A 109 -3.01 -2.80 2.12
CA TYR A 109 -3.80 -3.90 1.58
C TYR A 109 -3.87 -5.09 2.52
N HIS A 110 -2.72 -5.46 3.09
CA HIS A 110 -2.62 -6.57 4.03
C HIS A 110 -3.40 -6.29 5.30
N TYR A 111 -3.09 -5.19 5.99
CA TYR A 111 -3.66 -4.95 7.31
C TYR A 111 -5.13 -4.56 7.28
N CYS A 112 -5.64 -3.94 6.20
CA CYS A 112 -7.09 -3.72 6.13
C CYS A 112 -7.85 -5.05 6.04
N LEU A 113 -7.32 -6.06 5.36
CA LEU A 113 -7.91 -7.40 5.29
C LEU A 113 -7.73 -8.18 6.60
N GLU A 114 -6.56 -8.08 7.24
CA GLU A 114 -6.30 -8.75 8.53
C GLU A 114 -7.19 -8.21 9.65
N VAL A 115 -7.29 -6.88 9.77
CA VAL A 115 -8.14 -6.23 10.78
C VAL A 115 -9.60 -6.49 10.47
N ALA A 116 -10.06 -6.30 9.23
CA ALA A 116 -11.46 -6.57 8.86
C ALA A 116 -11.90 -8.01 9.17
N ALA A 117 -10.98 -8.98 9.03
CA ALA A 117 -11.25 -10.38 9.35
C ALA A 117 -11.05 -10.75 10.82
N GLY A 118 -10.64 -9.80 11.68
CA GLY A 118 -10.34 -10.05 13.09
C GLY A 118 -9.12 -10.95 13.33
N ARG A 119 -8.23 -11.11 12.34
CA ARG A 119 -7.01 -11.91 12.47
C ARG A 119 -5.88 -11.13 13.14
N THR A 120 -5.89 -9.82 13.00
CA THR A 120 -4.99 -8.90 13.71
C THR A 120 -5.84 -7.87 14.44
N LYS A 121 -5.55 -7.63 15.73
CA LYS A 121 -6.23 -6.57 16.48
C LYS A 121 -5.77 -5.20 15.99
N PRO A 122 -6.64 -4.17 15.98
CA PRO A 122 -6.28 -2.82 15.53
C PRO A 122 -5.01 -2.27 16.20
N ALA A 123 -4.90 -2.40 17.52
CA ALA A 123 -3.75 -1.94 18.29
C ALA A 123 -2.46 -2.75 18.07
N ASP A 124 -2.57 -3.98 17.54
CA ASP A 124 -1.45 -4.88 17.30
C ASP A 124 -0.85 -4.73 15.89
N VAL A 125 -1.44 -3.89 15.03
CA VAL A 125 -0.90 -3.65 13.70
C VAL A 125 0.48 -2.97 13.81
N PRO A 126 1.55 -3.58 13.27
CA PRO A 126 2.88 -2.99 13.29
C PRO A 126 2.92 -1.63 12.58
N LYS A 127 3.44 -0.60 13.24
CA LYS A 127 3.56 0.73 12.63
C LYS A 127 4.56 0.70 11.48
N LEU A 128 4.16 1.25 10.32
CA LEU A 128 5.05 1.55 9.21
C LEU A 128 5.33 3.06 9.21
N ALA A 129 6.59 3.48 9.45
CA ALA A 129 6.93 4.87 9.68
C ALA A 129 6.53 5.84 8.54
N THR A 130 6.45 5.35 7.30
CA THR A 130 6.02 6.14 6.14
C THR A 130 4.50 6.25 6.01
N VAL A 131 3.72 5.48 6.78
CA VAL A 131 2.25 5.44 6.75
C VAL A 131 1.67 5.85 8.09
N ASP A 132 1.22 7.10 8.18
CA ASP A 132 0.60 7.66 9.38
C ASP A 132 -0.89 7.30 9.49
N ILE A 133 -1.18 6.00 9.58
CA ILE A 133 -2.53 5.45 9.77
C ILE A 133 -2.75 5.05 11.23
N GLU A 134 -3.94 5.33 11.73
CA GLU A 134 -4.45 4.84 13.01
C GLU A 134 -5.50 3.75 12.74
N TRP A 135 -5.22 2.55 13.21
CA TRP A 135 -6.13 1.42 13.01
C TRP A 135 -7.17 1.32 14.11
N ASP A 136 -6.85 1.79 15.32
CA ASP A 136 -7.72 1.70 16.50
C ASP A 136 -8.66 2.90 16.59
N HIS A 137 -9.96 2.63 16.49
CA HIS A 137 -11.04 3.61 16.62
C HIS A 137 -11.55 3.75 18.05
N ASP A 138 -10.77 3.31 19.04
CA ASP A 138 -11.14 3.18 20.45
C ASP A 138 -12.34 2.20 20.65
N ASP A 139 -12.63 1.39 19.63
CA ASP A 139 -13.69 0.39 19.55
C ASP A 139 -13.34 -0.66 18.48
N GLU A 140 -13.33 -1.93 18.87
CA GLU A 140 -12.89 -3.02 18.00
C GLU A 140 -13.80 -3.22 16.78
N GLU A 141 -15.13 -3.11 16.97
CA GLU A 141 -16.08 -3.31 15.89
C GLU A 141 -16.08 -2.15 14.90
N LYS A 142 -15.91 -0.90 15.37
CA LYS A 142 -15.69 0.25 14.49
C LYS A 142 -14.41 0.11 13.69
N SER A 143 -13.33 -0.33 14.32
CA SER A 143 -12.05 -0.54 13.67
C SER A 143 -12.13 -1.60 12.55
N LYS A 144 -12.81 -2.72 12.82
CA LYS A 144 -13.06 -3.78 11.83
C LYS A 144 -13.93 -3.30 10.68
N SER A 145 -14.98 -2.53 10.98
CA SER A 145 -15.88 -1.94 9.98
C SER A 145 -15.11 -0.97 9.07
N ALA A 146 -14.31 -0.07 9.64
CA ALA A 146 -13.52 0.90 8.89
C ALA A 146 -12.44 0.23 8.02
N ALA A 147 -11.76 -0.79 8.55
CA ALA A 147 -10.83 -1.61 7.78
C ALA A 147 -11.51 -2.34 6.62
N LYS A 148 -12.75 -2.82 6.83
CA LYS A 148 -13.55 -3.45 5.77
C LYS A 148 -13.95 -2.43 4.69
N GLU A 149 -14.41 -1.24 5.07
CA GLU A 149 -14.71 -0.18 4.11
C GLU A 149 -13.49 0.21 3.28
N MET A 150 -12.31 0.24 3.90
CA MET A 150 -11.05 0.48 3.22
C MET A 150 -10.70 -0.64 2.24
N ALA A 151 -10.83 -1.91 2.64
CA ALA A 151 -10.62 -3.06 1.75
C ALA A 151 -11.59 -3.07 0.56
N ASP A 152 -12.87 -2.76 0.81
CA ASP A 152 -13.91 -2.66 -0.22
C ASP A 152 -13.61 -1.50 -1.19
N ALA A 153 -13.16 -0.35 -0.67
CA ALA A 153 -12.75 0.78 -1.50
C ALA A 153 -11.56 0.41 -2.41
N PHE A 154 -10.59 -0.35 -1.92
CA PHE A 154 -9.51 -0.88 -2.75
C PHE A 154 -9.94 -2.00 -3.72
N GLY A 155 -11.16 -2.54 -3.59
CA GLY A 155 -11.65 -3.65 -4.40
C GLY A 155 -11.04 -5.01 -4.06
N LEU A 156 -10.40 -5.13 -2.88
CA LEU A 156 -9.67 -6.31 -2.43
C LEU A 156 -10.61 -7.45 -2.06
N VAL A 157 -10.20 -8.69 -2.32
CA VAL A 157 -10.85 -9.90 -1.83
C VAL A 157 -9.80 -10.92 -1.44
N GLY A 158 -10.05 -11.66 -0.35
CA GLY A 158 -9.17 -12.73 0.10
C GLY A 158 -8.03 -12.21 0.97
N VAL A 159 -6.80 -12.58 0.61
CA VAL A 159 -5.59 -12.30 1.40
C VAL A 159 -4.63 -11.50 0.52
N ALA A 160 -4.05 -10.44 1.09
CA ALA A 160 -2.94 -9.71 0.47
C ALA A 160 -1.66 -10.02 1.26
N ALA A 161 -0.59 -10.40 0.58
CA ALA A 161 0.68 -10.68 1.24
C ALA A 161 1.41 -9.39 1.64
N TYR A 162 2.03 -9.40 2.82
CA TYR A 162 2.98 -8.38 3.25
C TYR A 162 4.10 -9.03 4.09
N PRO A 163 5.39 -8.89 3.72
CA PRO A 163 5.88 -8.28 2.49
C PRO A 163 5.40 -9.04 1.23
N SER A 164 5.30 -8.33 0.10
CA SER A 164 4.85 -8.87 -1.18
C SER A 164 5.98 -8.91 -2.21
N ASN A 165 5.99 -9.91 -3.10
CA ASN A 165 6.90 -9.92 -4.25
C ASN A 165 6.70 -8.72 -5.19
N HIS A 166 5.48 -8.18 -5.30
CA HIS A 166 5.24 -6.94 -6.03
C HIS A 166 6.01 -5.76 -5.42
N SER A 167 6.24 -5.75 -4.09
CA SER A 167 7.02 -4.67 -3.44
C SER A 167 8.50 -4.73 -3.78
N GLY A 168 9.03 -5.92 -4.04
CA GLY A 168 10.37 -6.08 -4.60
C GLY A 168 10.47 -5.85 -6.11
N GLY A 169 9.34 -5.63 -6.81
CA GLY A 169 9.31 -5.69 -8.28
C GLY A 169 9.59 -7.09 -8.84
N ASN A 170 9.35 -8.13 -8.03
CA ASN A 170 9.64 -9.53 -8.36
C ASN A 170 8.39 -10.29 -8.83
N ALA A 171 7.29 -9.58 -9.07
CA ALA A 171 6.03 -10.14 -9.55
C ALA A 171 5.35 -9.23 -10.58
N ILE A 172 4.55 -9.85 -11.44
CA ILE A 172 3.76 -9.22 -12.48
C ILE A 172 2.41 -9.95 -12.59
N ASP A 173 1.33 -9.18 -12.60
CA ASP A 173 -0.02 -9.70 -12.85
C ASP A 173 -0.37 -9.44 -14.31
N MET A 174 -0.75 -10.49 -15.04
CA MET A 174 -1.01 -10.44 -16.47
C MET A 174 -2.31 -11.14 -16.85
N LYS A 175 -3.01 -10.56 -17.81
CA LYS A 175 -4.08 -11.21 -18.57
C LYS A 175 -3.64 -11.38 -20.02
N MET A 176 -4.21 -12.38 -20.68
CA MET A 176 -3.80 -12.79 -22.01
C MET A 176 -4.99 -12.84 -22.96
N ASN A 177 -4.73 -12.53 -24.22
CA ASN A 177 -5.68 -12.72 -25.31
C ASN A 177 -5.09 -13.69 -26.31
N PHE A 178 -5.78 -14.83 -26.46
CA PHE A 178 -5.40 -15.94 -27.31
C PHE A 178 -6.15 -15.97 -28.65
N SER A 179 -6.99 -14.98 -28.96
CA SER A 179 -7.87 -15.02 -30.15
C SER A 179 -7.12 -15.20 -31.48
N ALA A 180 -5.88 -14.71 -31.56
CA ALA A 180 -5.00 -14.87 -32.71
C ALA A 180 -4.04 -16.07 -32.60
N ASN A 181 -4.00 -16.75 -31.46
CA ASN A 181 -3.21 -17.95 -31.21
C ASN A 181 -3.98 -19.22 -31.61
N THR A 182 -4.43 -19.31 -32.86
CA THR A 182 -5.08 -20.53 -33.35
C THR A 182 -4.26 -21.16 -34.46
N LYS A 183 -3.88 -22.42 -34.26
CA LYS A 183 -3.31 -23.30 -35.28
C LYS A 183 -4.10 -24.59 -35.28
N ASP A 184 -4.75 -24.89 -36.41
CA ASP A 184 -5.53 -26.12 -36.60
C ASP A 184 -6.62 -26.34 -35.52
N GLY A 185 -7.23 -25.25 -35.02
CA GLY A 185 -8.24 -25.30 -33.97
C GLY A 185 -7.70 -25.50 -32.55
N LYS A 186 -6.36 -25.47 -32.37
CA LYS A 186 -5.68 -25.54 -31.08
C LYS A 186 -4.92 -24.26 -30.79
N ASN A 187 -4.79 -23.95 -29.50
CA ASN A 187 -3.87 -22.93 -29.02
C ASN A 187 -2.54 -23.63 -28.75
N THR A 188 -1.47 -23.21 -29.41
CA THR A 188 -0.14 -23.83 -29.27
C THR A 188 0.90 -22.73 -29.19
N ILE A 189 1.89 -22.93 -28.33
CA ILE A 189 3.09 -22.09 -28.26
C ILE A 189 4.32 -22.90 -28.67
N THR A 190 5.22 -22.27 -29.41
CA THR A 190 6.51 -22.85 -29.76
C THR A 190 7.62 -21.84 -29.48
N TYR A 191 8.69 -22.29 -28.82
CA TYR A 191 9.82 -21.43 -28.46
C TYR A 191 11.09 -22.23 -28.19
N LYS A 192 12.22 -21.54 -28.15
CA LYS A 192 13.50 -22.12 -27.74
C LYS A 192 13.75 -21.81 -26.27
N VAL A 193 14.05 -22.84 -25.48
CA VAL A 193 14.49 -22.67 -24.09
C VAL A 193 15.90 -22.09 -24.11
N GLN A 194 16.22 -21.20 -23.16
CA GLN A 194 17.59 -20.73 -22.95
C GLN A 194 18.29 -21.60 -21.89
N PRO A 195 19.56 -22.01 -22.10
CA PRO A 195 20.41 -21.72 -23.26
C PRO A 195 19.94 -22.42 -24.56
N THR A 196 20.21 -21.78 -25.70
CA THR A 196 19.67 -22.09 -27.05
C THR A 196 20.11 -23.43 -27.67
N ASP A 197 20.86 -24.24 -26.92
CA ASP A 197 21.35 -25.56 -27.30
C ASP A 197 20.28 -26.65 -27.18
N LYS A 198 19.08 -26.31 -26.70
CA LYS A 198 17.91 -27.18 -26.72
C LYS A 198 17.05 -26.95 -27.97
N ASP A 199 16.50 -28.05 -28.50
CA ASP A 199 15.49 -28.02 -29.56
C ASP A 199 14.28 -27.16 -29.16
N SER A 200 13.58 -26.64 -30.16
CA SER A 200 12.32 -25.93 -29.96
C SER A 200 11.34 -26.78 -29.16
N VAL A 201 10.77 -26.21 -28.10
CA VAL A 201 9.69 -26.81 -27.31
C VAL A 201 8.36 -26.34 -27.89
N SER A 202 7.42 -27.26 -28.04
CA SER A 202 6.04 -26.96 -28.44
C SER A 202 5.07 -27.44 -27.36
N ARG A 203 4.07 -26.62 -27.03
CA ARG A 203 3.08 -26.95 -26.00
C ARG A 203 1.67 -26.56 -26.44
N ASP A 204 0.73 -27.48 -26.28
CA ASP A 204 -0.70 -27.23 -26.50
C ASP A 204 -1.32 -26.61 -25.24
N LEU A 205 -2.02 -25.49 -25.40
CA LEU A 205 -2.59 -24.68 -24.32
C LEU A 205 -4.08 -24.96 -24.13
N LYS A 206 -4.50 -25.08 -22.86
CA LYS A 206 -5.91 -25.14 -22.45
C LYS A 206 -6.39 -23.75 -22.02
N VAL A 207 -6.81 -22.94 -22.99
CA VAL A 207 -7.09 -21.51 -22.79
C VAL A 207 -8.26 -21.21 -21.85
N ASP A 208 -9.31 -22.04 -21.80
CA ASP A 208 -10.51 -21.78 -20.99
C ASP A 208 -10.21 -21.63 -19.48
N ASP A 209 -9.09 -22.20 -19.05
CA ASP A 209 -8.66 -22.13 -17.67
C ASP A 209 -7.58 -21.06 -17.43
N GLU A 210 -7.21 -20.27 -18.42
CA GLU A 210 -6.20 -19.20 -18.30
C GLU A 210 -6.83 -17.85 -17.89
N ALA A 211 -5.97 -16.89 -17.54
CA ALA A 211 -6.37 -15.53 -17.23
C ALA A 211 -6.61 -14.73 -18.51
N ILE A 212 -7.88 -14.60 -18.92
CA ILE A 212 -8.25 -14.01 -20.21
C ILE A 212 -8.65 -12.53 -20.04
N ILE A 213 -8.25 -11.69 -21.00
CA ILE A 213 -8.70 -10.28 -21.07
C ILE A 213 -10.23 -10.21 -21.15
N GLY A 214 -10.83 -9.34 -20.34
CA GLY A 214 -12.29 -9.20 -20.24
C GLY A 214 -12.99 -10.29 -19.43
N VAL A 215 -12.30 -11.35 -19.01
CA VAL A 215 -12.85 -12.40 -18.14
C VAL A 215 -12.42 -12.13 -16.68
N PRO A 216 -13.35 -12.12 -15.71
CA PRO A 216 -13.00 -12.02 -14.31
C PRO A 216 -12.13 -13.21 -13.87
N ALA A 217 -10.91 -12.93 -13.40
CA ALA A 217 -10.02 -13.92 -12.76
C ALA A 217 -10.27 -14.06 -11.25
N LYS A 218 -11.04 -13.14 -10.67
CA LYS A 218 -11.26 -13.03 -9.22
C LYS A 218 -11.98 -14.27 -8.67
N GLY A 219 -11.34 -14.94 -7.71
CA GLY A 219 -11.89 -16.15 -7.07
C GLY A 219 -11.78 -17.44 -7.90
N LYS A 220 -11.16 -17.41 -9.08
CA LYS A 220 -10.90 -18.61 -9.89
C LYS A 220 -9.67 -19.32 -9.33
N ALA A 221 -9.90 -20.44 -8.65
CA ALA A 221 -8.83 -21.28 -8.11
C ALA A 221 -8.46 -22.40 -9.09
N ILE A 222 -7.17 -22.64 -9.23
CA ILE A 222 -6.58 -23.65 -10.11
C ILE A 222 -5.53 -24.41 -9.31
N SER A 223 -5.92 -25.58 -8.81
CA SER A 223 -5.09 -26.39 -7.92
C SER A 223 -3.82 -26.91 -8.57
N ASP A 224 -3.81 -27.07 -9.89
CA ASP A 224 -2.72 -27.61 -10.72
C ASP A 224 -1.98 -26.53 -11.53
N ILE A 225 -2.09 -25.25 -11.14
CA ILE A 225 -1.65 -24.15 -11.99
C ILE A 225 -0.19 -24.25 -12.42
N ALA A 226 0.70 -24.72 -11.54
CA ALA A 226 2.12 -24.86 -11.84
C ALA A 226 2.43 -25.96 -12.88
N ASP A 227 1.56 -26.97 -13.00
CA ASP A 227 1.75 -28.13 -13.89
C ASP A 227 1.22 -27.89 -15.30
N ARG A 228 0.63 -26.71 -15.54
CA ARG A 228 0.08 -26.34 -16.84
C ARG A 228 1.14 -25.97 -17.84
N GLU A 229 0.82 -26.19 -19.11
CA GLU A 229 1.74 -25.96 -20.21
C GLU A 229 2.22 -24.51 -20.31
N LEU A 230 1.34 -23.53 -20.09
CA LEU A 230 1.73 -22.13 -20.06
C LEU A 230 2.63 -21.80 -18.86
N SER A 231 2.38 -22.40 -17.70
CA SER A 231 3.20 -22.20 -16.50
C SER A 231 4.59 -22.83 -16.64
N LYS A 232 4.67 -24.03 -17.24
CA LYS A 232 5.94 -24.65 -17.62
C LYS A 232 6.72 -23.76 -18.57
N ALA A 233 6.04 -23.14 -19.55
CA ALA A 233 6.68 -22.19 -20.44
C ALA A 233 7.21 -20.97 -19.71
N GLY A 234 6.41 -20.30 -18.86
CA GLY A 234 6.92 -19.19 -18.06
C GLY A 234 8.14 -19.60 -17.22
N LYS A 235 8.11 -20.78 -16.60
CA LYS A 235 9.23 -21.32 -15.82
C LYS A 235 10.51 -21.48 -16.65
N ASP A 236 10.41 -21.89 -17.92
CA ASP A 236 11.55 -21.99 -18.84
C ASP A 236 12.19 -20.61 -19.13
N PHE A 237 11.46 -19.51 -18.92
CA PHE A 237 11.95 -18.13 -18.98
C PHE A 237 12.28 -17.52 -17.60
N GLY A 238 12.06 -18.25 -16.50
CA GLY A 238 12.22 -17.74 -15.15
C GLY A 238 11.07 -16.87 -14.62
N ALA A 239 9.90 -16.94 -15.27
CA ALA A 239 8.64 -16.38 -14.80
C ALA A 239 7.74 -17.49 -14.24
N ILE A 240 7.75 -17.66 -12.92
CA ILE A 240 7.10 -18.79 -12.24
C ILE A 240 5.67 -18.41 -11.86
N ARG A 241 4.72 -19.30 -12.18
CA ARG A 241 3.33 -19.19 -11.75
C ARG A 241 2.96 -20.40 -10.89
N ALA A 242 2.72 -20.18 -9.60
CA ALA A 242 2.39 -21.25 -8.65
C ALA A 242 1.28 -20.90 -7.64
N ILE A 243 0.78 -19.67 -7.60
CA ILE A 243 -0.29 -19.27 -6.68
C ILE A 243 -1.64 -19.78 -7.19
N LYS A 244 -2.18 -20.79 -6.51
CA LYS A 244 -3.41 -21.50 -6.92
C LYS A 244 -4.64 -20.60 -7.06
N ASN A 245 -4.74 -19.56 -6.26
CA ASN A 245 -5.90 -18.68 -6.22
C ASN A 245 -5.65 -17.33 -6.90
N ASP A 246 -4.53 -17.20 -7.60
CA ASP A 246 -4.15 -15.97 -8.30
C ASP A 246 -3.60 -16.29 -9.69
N ILE A 247 -4.52 -16.54 -10.61
CA ILE A 247 -4.20 -17.09 -11.93
C ILE A 247 -3.50 -16.07 -12.85
N VAL A 248 -3.60 -14.78 -12.52
CA VAL A 248 -2.92 -13.69 -13.25
C VAL A 248 -1.47 -13.55 -12.81
N HIS A 249 -1.09 -14.11 -11.66
CA HIS A 249 0.18 -13.84 -11.00
C HIS A 249 1.35 -14.64 -11.56
N TRP A 250 2.44 -13.94 -11.84
CA TRP A 250 3.73 -14.51 -12.22
C TRP A 250 4.82 -13.84 -11.40
N SER A 251 5.77 -14.61 -10.88
CA SER A 251 6.86 -14.05 -10.08
C SER A 251 8.19 -14.77 -10.28
N LEU A 252 9.25 -14.16 -9.75
CA LEU A 252 10.60 -14.70 -9.83
C LEU A 252 10.75 -16.05 -9.11
N ASN A 253 9.98 -16.27 -8.03
CA ASN A 253 10.10 -17.43 -7.15
C ASN A 253 8.78 -18.22 -6.97
N GLY A 254 7.69 -17.78 -7.58
CA GLY A 254 6.38 -18.44 -7.56
C GLY A 254 5.46 -18.09 -6.38
N GLY A 255 5.92 -17.25 -5.45
CA GLY A 255 5.10 -16.69 -4.36
C GLY A 255 4.67 -15.26 -4.62
#